data_AF-A0A075HGR9-F1
#
_entry.id   AF-A0A075HGR9-F1
#
_cell.length_a   1.000
_cell.length_b   1.000
_cell.length_c   1.000
_cell.angle_alpha   90.00
_cell.angle_beta   90.00
_cell.angle_gamma   90.00
#
_symmetry.space_group_name_H-M   'P 1'
#
loop_
_entity.id
_entity.type
_entity.pdbx_description
1 polymer ?
#
loop_
_entity_poly.entity_id
_entity_poly.type
_entity_poly.pdbx_seq_one_letter_code
_entity_poly.pdbx_strand_id
1 'polypeptide(L)'
;MTRFRYWKLTSDEVKKLTHNPDKILNWEIKGIRKPEDDAKFIGVFLYRNGTPYNYEAVNGIVYYYNNIDRSELSSITKFLKNRFGGEEIEKGERIFLKNSKEIYTGKEIGELAEEWDAKFDTESAISIELSDVTQDELDEWGYPSSKLLPIPGK
;
A
#
# COMPACT_ATOMS: atom_id res chain seq x y z
N MET A 1 14.59 -9.04 15.73
CA MET A 1 13.53 -8.05 15.51
C MET A 1 12.25 -8.75 15.10
N THR A 2 11.23 -8.73 15.95
CA THR A 2 9.94 -9.36 15.64
C THR A 2 9.21 -8.50 14.61
N ARG A 3 8.56 -9.17 13.66
CA ARG A 3 7.84 -8.54 12.56
C ARG A 3 6.51 -9.23 12.44
N PHE A 4 5.48 -8.47 12.15
CA PHE A 4 4.12 -8.95 11.95
C PHE A 4 3.63 -8.44 10.62
N ARG A 5 2.98 -9.30 9.85
CA ARG A 5 2.43 -8.95 8.56
C ARG A 5 0.97 -9.30 8.54
N TYR A 6 0.13 -8.35 8.17
CA TYR A 6 -1.29 -8.55 7.97
C TYR A 6 -1.60 -8.44 6.48
N TRP A 7 -2.57 -9.22 6.01
CA TRP A 7 -2.94 -9.29 4.61
C TRP A 7 -4.47 -9.37 4.47
N LYS A 8 -5.00 -8.96 3.32
CA LYS A 8 -6.45 -8.93 3.04
C LYS A 8 -7.24 -8.07 4.03
N LEU A 9 -6.62 -7.04 4.58
CA LEU A 9 -7.34 -6.04 5.37
C LEU A 9 -8.24 -5.21 4.44
N THR A 10 -9.44 -4.86 4.89
CA THR A 10 -10.35 -3.97 4.15
C THR A 10 -10.08 -2.51 4.52
N SER A 11 -10.52 -1.57 3.69
CA SER A 11 -10.43 -0.13 3.99
C SER A 11 -11.08 0.22 5.34
N ASP A 12 -12.25 -0.37 5.65
CA ASP A 12 -12.98 -0.15 6.90
C ASP A 12 -12.28 -0.71 8.14
N GLU A 13 -11.58 -1.83 8.02
CA GLU A 13 -10.72 -2.33 9.10
C GLU A 13 -9.53 -1.41 9.31
N VAL A 14 -8.84 -1.03 8.22
CA VAL A 14 -7.61 -0.24 8.28
C VAL A 14 -7.85 1.17 8.82
N LYS A 15 -8.99 1.81 8.47
CA LYS A 15 -9.39 3.11 9.03
C LYS A 15 -9.53 3.11 10.55
N LYS A 16 -9.81 1.96 11.16
CA LYS A 16 -10.02 1.81 12.61
C LYS A 16 -8.73 1.49 13.37
N LEU A 17 -7.65 1.13 12.67
CA LEU A 17 -6.37 0.81 13.30
C LEU A 17 -5.77 2.05 13.95
N THR A 18 -5.30 1.88 15.18
CA THR A 18 -4.73 2.97 16.01
C THR A 18 -3.22 2.81 16.23
N HIS A 19 -2.55 2.06 15.36
CA HIS A 19 -1.12 1.79 15.48
C HIS A 19 -0.25 3.03 15.47
N ASN A 20 0.92 2.92 16.09
CA ASN A 20 1.96 3.92 15.95
C ASN A 20 2.54 3.90 14.51
N PRO A 21 2.43 5.00 13.74
CA PRO A 21 2.95 5.09 12.37
C PRO A 21 4.44 4.72 12.24
N ASP A 22 5.25 5.01 13.26
CA ASP A 22 6.70 4.74 13.25
C ASP A 22 7.04 3.25 13.22
N LYS A 23 6.08 2.39 13.57
CA LYS A 23 6.24 0.93 13.57
C LYS A 23 5.99 0.30 12.21
N ILE A 24 5.39 1.04 11.26
CA ILE A 24 5.12 0.54 9.91
C ILE A 24 6.42 0.44 9.11
N LEU A 25 6.76 -0.76 8.65
CA LEU A 25 7.84 -0.98 7.69
C LEU A 25 7.37 -0.75 6.25
N ASN A 26 6.17 -1.23 5.93
CA ASN A 26 5.55 -1.08 4.62
C ASN A 26 4.04 -1.31 4.68
N TRP A 27 3.37 -0.83 3.64
CA TRP A 27 1.99 -1.15 3.34
C TRP A 27 1.77 -1.21 1.83
N GLU A 28 0.74 -1.93 1.41
CA GLU A 28 0.30 -2.08 0.03
C GLU A 28 -1.22 -2.07 -0.03
N ILE A 29 -1.78 -1.36 -1.00
CA ILE A 29 -3.18 -1.40 -1.40
C ILE A 29 -3.20 -2.05 -2.78
N LYS A 30 -3.72 -3.26 -2.89
CA LYS A 30 -3.87 -3.95 -4.18
C LYS A 30 -5.33 -3.90 -4.63
N GLY A 31 -5.64 -3.00 -5.55
CA GLY A 31 -6.96 -2.84 -6.16
C GLY A 31 -7.13 -3.75 -7.38
N ILE A 32 -7.99 -4.76 -7.28
CA ILE A 32 -8.35 -5.66 -8.39
C ILE A 32 -9.53 -5.05 -9.15
N ARG A 33 -9.43 -4.94 -10.48
CA ARG A 33 -10.50 -4.38 -11.33
C ARG A 33 -11.75 -5.27 -11.32
N LYS A 34 -12.92 -4.62 -11.45
CA LYS A 34 -14.20 -5.31 -11.63
C LYS A 34 -14.68 -5.21 -13.08
N PRO A 35 -15.27 -6.28 -13.66
CA PRO A 35 -15.19 -7.66 -13.17
C PRO A 35 -13.73 -8.17 -13.18
N GLU A 36 -13.43 -9.17 -12.34
CA GLU A 36 -12.10 -9.78 -12.31
C GLU A 36 -11.88 -10.57 -13.62
N ASP A 37 -11.10 -10.00 -14.52
CA ASP A 37 -10.75 -10.55 -15.82
C ASP A 37 -9.30 -10.22 -16.16
N ASP A 38 -8.62 -11.12 -16.86
CA ASP A 38 -7.21 -10.99 -17.26
C ASP A 38 -6.23 -10.59 -16.13
N ALA A 39 -6.55 -10.90 -14.86
CA ALA A 39 -5.76 -10.49 -13.71
C ALA A 39 -5.43 -8.98 -13.69
N LYS A 40 -6.38 -8.13 -14.08
CA LYS A 40 -6.21 -6.66 -14.08
C LYS A 40 -6.20 -6.10 -12.67
N PHE A 41 -5.08 -5.52 -12.26
CA PHE A 41 -4.97 -4.86 -10.96
C PHE A 41 -3.99 -3.70 -10.99
N ILE A 42 -4.15 -2.80 -10.02
CA ILE A 42 -3.21 -1.73 -9.73
C ILE A 42 -2.88 -1.82 -8.24
N GLY A 43 -1.59 -1.89 -7.92
CA GLY A 43 -1.12 -1.88 -6.54
C GLY A 43 -0.40 -0.57 -6.23
N VAL A 44 -0.72 0.03 -5.09
CA VAL A 44 -0.05 1.22 -4.56
C VAL A 44 0.63 0.82 -3.27
N PHE A 45 1.91 1.13 -3.10
CA PHE A 45 2.66 0.70 -1.94
C PHE A 45 3.70 1.73 -1.51
N LEU A 46 4.20 1.52 -0.30
CA LEU A 46 5.25 2.32 0.29
C LEU A 46 6.17 1.44 1.14
N TYR A 47 7.48 1.62 0.97
CA TYR A 47 8.52 1.06 1.83
C TYR A 47 9.20 2.19 2.61
N ARG A 48 9.21 2.11 3.95
CA ARG A 48 9.84 3.13 4.81
C ARG A 48 11.33 3.33 4.52
N ASN A 49 12.03 2.27 4.13
CA ASN A 49 13.46 2.32 3.81
C ASN A 49 13.72 2.53 2.31
N GLY A 50 12.71 2.98 1.57
CA GLY A 50 12.77 3.23 0.14
C GLY A 50 12.52 1.97 -0.69
N THR A 51 12.02 2.21 -1.90
CA THR A 51 11.77 1.18 -2.90
C THR A 51 13.01 1.00 -3.78
N PRO A 52 13.50 -0.24 -4.00
CA PRO A 52 14.65 -0.49 -4.86
C PRO A 52 14.45 0.01 -6.29
N TYR A 53 15.36 0.89 -6.72
CA TYR A 53 15.52 1.42 -8.06
C TYR A 53 16.99 1.26 -8.50
N ASN A 54 17.27 0.16 -9.21
CA ASN A 54 18.65 -0.23 -9.57
C ASN A 54 19.47 -0.50 -8.30
N TYR A 55 20.57 0.23 -8.10
CA TYR A 55 21.43 0.13 -6.94
C TYR A 55 21.08 1.15 -5.83
N GLU A 56 20.01 1.93 -6.04
CA GLU A 56 19.58 2.97 -5.11
C GLU A 56 18.20 2.66 -4.53
N ALA A 57 17.91 3.22 -3.36
CA ALA A 57 16.58 3.21 -2.76
C ALA A 57 15.91 4.58 -3.00
N VAL A 58 14.67 4.55 -3.50
CA VAL A 58 13.87 5.75 -3.77
C VAL A 58 12.72 5.82 -2.77
N ASN A 59 12.66 6.92 -2.02
CA ASN A 59 11.57 7.19 -1.08
C ASN A 59 10.38 7.85 -1.79
N GLY A 60 9.20 7.71 -1.21
CA GLY A 60 7.93 8.10 -1.81
C GLY A 60 7.09 6.93 -2.29
N ILE A 61 5.85 7.24 -2.66
CA ILE A 61 4.83 6.29 -3.08
C ILE A 61 5.19 5.71 -4.44
N VAL A 62 4.96 4.41 -4.59
CA VAL A 62 5.12 3.71 -5.85
C VAL A 62 3.80 3.03 -6.17
N TYR A 63 3.41 3.05 -7.44
CA TYR A 63 2.39 2.14 -7.90
C TYR A 63 2.93 1.23 -8.99
N TYR A 64 2.31 0.06 -9.09
CA TYR A 64 2.57 -0.92 -10.12
C TYR A 64 1.25 -1.42 -10.68
N TYR A 65 1.27 -1.98 -11.87
CA TYR A 65 0.07 -2.41 -12.55
C TYR A 65 0.29 -3.71 -13.30
N ASN A 66 -0.79 -4.44 -13.54
CA ASN A 66 -0.78 -5.63 -14.37
C ASN A 66 -1.96 -5.59 -15.35
N ASN A 67 -1.69 -5.81 -16.63
CA ASN A 67 -2.68 -5.83 -17.71
C ASN A 67 -3.60 -4.60 -17.79
N ILE A 68 -3.10 -3.44 -17.33
CA ILE A 68 -3.77 -2.13 -17.44
C ILE A 68 -3.32 -1.44 -18.73
N ASP A 69 -4.25 -0.81 -19.43
CA ASP A 69 -3.94 -0.06 -20.66
C ASP A 69 -3.04 1.14 -20.35
N ARG A 70 -2.02 1.37 -21.18
CA ARG A 70 -1.07 2.48 -20.99
C ARG A 70 -1.75 3.85 -20.96
N SER A 71 -2.87 4.02 -21.67
CA SER A 71 -3.64 5.27 -21.69
C SER A 71 -4.21 5.63 -20.30
N GLU A 72 -4.50 4.65 -19.46
CA GLU A 72 -5.05 4.84 -18.12
C GLU A 72 -3.99 5.30 -17.10
N LEU A 73 -2.71 4.97 -17.34
CA LEU A 73 -1.61 5.27 -16.41
C LEU A 73 -1.51 6.76 -16.08
N SER A 74 -1.81 7.62 -17.06
CA SER A 74 -1.79 9.08 -16.86
C SER A 74 -2.83 9.54 -15.83
N SER A 75 -4.00 8.89 -15.78
CA SER A 75 -5.06 9.19 -14.81
C SER A 75 -4.68 8.74 -13.41
N ILE A 76 -4.14 7.52 -13.31
CA ILE A 76 -3.64 6.93 -12.06
C ILE A 76 -2.53 7.79 -11.46
N THR A 77 -1.54 8.14 -12.28
CA THR A 77 -0.41 8.97 -11.87
C THR A 77 -0.85 10.37 -11.43
N LYS A 78 -1.75 11.01 -12.19
CA LYS A 78 -2.30 12.33 -11.81
C LYS A 78 -3.04 12.29 -10.48
N PHE A 79 -3.84 11.26 -10.24
CA PHE A 79 -4.57 11.10 -8.98
C PHE A 79 -3.60 11.08 -7.78
N LEU A 80 -2.56 10.24 -7.85
CA LEU A 80 -1.57 10.14 -6.77
C LEU A 80 -0.72 11.42 -6.63
N LYS A 81 -0.25 11.99 -7.74
CA LYS A 81 0.56 13.23 -7.71
C LYS A 81 -0.21 14.42 -7.17
N ASN A 82 -1.51 14.55 -7.47
CA ASN A 82 -2.31 15.64 -6.92
C ASN A 82 -2.45 15.55 -5.39
N ARG A 83 -2.38 14.34 -4.83
CA ARG A 83 -2.51 14.11 -3.38
C ARG A 83 -1.18 14.16 -2.64
N PHE A 84 -0.12 13.62 -3.24
CA PHE A 84 1.16 13.38 -2.56
C PHE A 84 2.34 14.13 -3.19
N GLY A 85 2.16 14.74 -4.36
CA GLY A 85 3.25 15.34 -5.13
C GLY A 85 4.23 14.29 -5.65
N GLY A 86 5.51 14.66 -5.69
CA GLY A 86 6.60 13.79 -6.11
C GLY A 86 6.95 13.90 -7.59
N GLU A 87 8.20 13.55 -7.88
CA GLU A 87 8.75 13.46 -9.23
C GLU A 87 8.42 12.08 -9.82
N GLU A 88 7.87 12.07 -11.03
CA GLU A 88 7.43 10.84 -11.70
C GLU A 88 8.59 10.17 -12.43
N ILE A 89 8.84 8.90 -12.11
CA ILE A 89 9.87 8.08 -12.74
C ILE A 89 9.29 6.71 -13.08
N GLU A 90 9.31 6.32 -14.35
CA GLU A 90 8.85 5.00 -14.83
C GLU A 90 10.00 3.99 -14.85
N LYS A 91 9.73 2.74 -14.43
CA LYS A 91 10.63 1.60 -14.58
C LYS A 91 9.86 0.29 -14.72
N GLY A 92 9.76 -0.20 -15.95
CA GLY A 92 8.92 -1.36 -16.27
C GLY A 92 7.47 -1.05 -15.93
N GLU A 93 6.80 -1.96 -15.23
CA GLU A 93 5.40 -1.84 -14.81
C GLU A 93 5.24 -1.08 -13.48
N ARG A 94 6.23 -0.27 -13.10
CA ARG A 94 6.24 0.54 -11.87
C ARG A 94 6.44 2.01 -12.20
N ILE A 95 5.67 2.85 -11.52
CA ILE A 95 5.81 4.30 -11.54
C ILE A 95 6.09 4.75 -10.12
N PHE A 96 7.19 5.48 -9.96
CA PHE A 96 7.64 6.04 -8.70
C PHE A 96 7.23 7.51 -8.65
N LEU A 97 6.67 7.93 -7.52
CA LEU A 97 6.51 9.34 -7.16
C LEU A 97 7.62 9.69 -6.17
N LYS A 98 8.83 9.85 -6.70
CA LYS A 98 10.04 10.11 -5.91
C LYS A 98 9.85 11.36 -5.04
N ASN A 99 10.22 11.24 -3.77
CA ASN A 99 10.07 12.29 -2.76
C ASN A 99 8.62 12.78 -2.58
N SER A 100 7.62 11.96 -2.94
CA SER A 100 6.23 12.27 -2.60
C SER A 100 6.03 12.23 -1.08
N LYS A 101 4.98 12.91 -0.60
CA LYS A 101 4.52 12.76 0.77
C LYS A 101 4.21 11.28 1.05
N GLU A 102 4.72 10.80 2.18
CA GLU A 102 4.50 9.45 2.69
C GLU A 102 3.38 9.44 3.72
N ILE A 103 2.64 8.33 3.81
CA ILE A 103 1.55 8.12 4.76
C ILE A 103 1.76 6.80 5.50
N TYR A 104 1.37 6.77 6.77
CA TYR A 104 1.63 5.60 7.63
C TYR A 104 0.50 5.33 8.64
N THR A 105 -0.46 6.24 8.77
CA THR A 105 -1.60 6.03 9.68
C THR A 105 -2.61 5.07 9.04
N GLY A 106 -3.30 4.27 9.86
CA GLY A 106 -4.39 3.42 9.38
C GLY A 106 -5.48 4.24 8.68
N LYS A 107 -5.82 5.41 9.23
CA LYS A 107 -6.78 6.34 8.62
C LYS A 107 -6.40 6.74 7.19
N GLU A 108 -5.19 7.26 6.96
CA GLU A 108 -4.78 7.71 5.64
C GLU A 108 -4.72 6.56 4.61
N ILE A 109 -4.24 5.39 5.03
CA ILE A 109 -4.13 4.20 4.16
C ILE A 109 -5.53 3.69 3.79
N GLY A 110 -6.44 3.59 4.76
CA GLY A 110 -7.79 3.12 4.53
C GLY A 110 -8.64 4.09 3.71
N GLU A 111 -8.50 5.40 3.92
CA GLU A 111 -9.12 6.44 3.08
C GLU A 111 -8.58 6.40 1.64
N LEU A 112 -7.27 6.23 1.46
CA LEU A 112 -6.68 6.08 0.13
C LEU A 112 -7.27 4.86 -0.59
N ALA A 113 -7.41 3.72 0.09
CA ALA A 113 -7.97 2.50 -0.51
C ALA A 113 -9.45 2.67 -0.91
N GLU A 114 -10.26 3.31 -0.07
CA GLU A 114 -11.66 3.58 -0.37
C GLU A 114 -11.81 4.51 -1.58
N GLU A 115 -11.03 5.59 -1.64
CA GLU A 115 -11.04 6.49 -2.79
C GLU A 115 -10.48 5.82 -4.05
N TRP A 116 -9.50 4.93 -3.89
CA TRP A 116 -8.93 4.14 -4.99
C TRP A 116 -9.99 3.26 -5.64
N ASP A 117 -10.72 2.49 -4.82
CA ASP A 117 -11.80 1.62 -5.25
C ASP A 117 -12.91 2.38 -5.95
N ALA A 118 -13.34 3.52 -5.39
CA ALA A 118 -14.35 4.37 -6.00
C ALA A 118 -13.88 4.99 -7.33
N LYS A 119 -12.60 5.39 -7.43
CA LYS A 119 -12.09 6.11 -8.60
C LYS A 119 -11.78 5.20 -9.78
N PHE A 120 -11.28 3.99 -9.51
CA PHE A 120 -10.78 3.08 -10.53
C PHE A 120 -11.62 1.81 -10.66
N ASP A 121 -12.78 1.74 -10.03
CA ASP A 121 -13.67 0.57 -10.08
C ASP A 121 -12.91 -0.72 -9.70
N THR A 122 -12.29 -0.66 -8.52
CA THR A 122 -11.52 -1.76 -7.94
C THR A 122 -12.13 -2.27 -6.65
N GLU A 123 -11.67 -3.44 -6.22
CA GLU A 123 -11.79 -3.90 -4.84
C GLU A 123 -10.40 -4.13 -4.26
N SER A 124 -10.10 -3.39 -3.20
CA SER A 124 -8.79 -3.34 -2.60
C SER A 124 -8.61 -4.36 -1.47
N ALA A 125 -7.49 -5.08 -1.52
CA ALA A 125 -6.94 -5.80 -0.39
C ALA A 125 -5.70 -5.05 0.13
N ILE A 126 -5.67 -4.76 1.43
CA ILE A 126 -4.58 -4.02 2.06
C ILE A 126 -3.67 -4.99 2.81
N SER A 127 -2.36 -4.77 2.69
CA SER A 127 -1.32 -5.45 3.45
C SER A 127 -0.52 -4.42 4.26
N ILE A 128 -0.17 -4.77 5.50
CA ILE A 128 0.63 -3.91 6.39
C ILE A 128 1.68 -4.77 7.09
N GLU A 129 2.92 -4.32 7.13
CA GLU A 129 4.01 -4.95 7.90
C GLU A 129 4.55 -4.00 8.96
N LEU A 130 4.69 -4.51 10.18
CA LEU A 130 5.20 -3.78 11.34
C LEU A 130 6.46 -4.43 11.91
N SER A 131 7.32 -3.64 12.54
CA SER A 131 8.47 -4.12 13.33
C SER A 131 8.51 -3.52 14.71
N ASP A 132 9.17 -4.22 15.63
CA ASP A 132 9.38 -3.78 17.02
C ASP A 132 8.07 -3.53 17.77
N VAL A 133 7.15 -4.48 17.63
CA VAL A 133 5.83 -4.49 18.27
C VAL A 133 5.59 -5.83 18.97
N THR A 134 4.69 -5.86 19.94
CA THR A 134 4.21 -7.07 20.63
C THR A 134 2.83 -7.50 20.12
N GLN A 135 2.40 -8.72 20.46
CA GLN A 135 1.04 -9.17 20.14
C GLN A 135 -0.02 -8.35 20.89
N ASP A 136 0.24 -8.01 22.16
CA ASP A 136 -0.66 -7.20 22.98
C ASP A 136 -0.87 -5.80 22.37
N GLU A 137 0.20 -5.16 21.87
CA GLU A 137 0.10 -3.88 21.16
C GLU A 137 -0.76 -4.00 19.88
N LEU A 138 -0.60 -5.09 19.12
CA LEU A 138 -1.37 -5.32 17.89
C LEU A 138 -2.86 -5.52 18.19
N ASP A 139 -3.17 -6.27 19.26
CA ASP A 139 -4.54 -6.50 19.71
C ASP A 139 -5.19 -5.20 20.20
N GLU A 140 -4.46 -4.38 20.98
CA GLU A 140 -4.89 -3.04 21.40
C GLU A 140 -5.11 -2.09 20.22
N TRP A 141 -4.28 -2.19 19.18
CA TRP A 141 -4.41 -1.40 17.95
C TRP A 141 -5.51 -1.90 17.00
N GLY A 142 -6.19 -2.99 17.36
CA GLY A 142 -7.34 -3.52 16.64
C GLY A 142 -6.97 -4.36 15.43
N TYR A 143 -5.74 -4.90 15.35
CA TYR A 143 -5.36 -5.79 14.26
C TYR A 143 -6.09 -7.13 14.36
N PRO A 144 -6.74 -7.62 13.29
CA PRO A 144 -7.47 -8.88 13.33
C PRO A 144 -6.52 -10.07 13.26
N SER A 145 -6.49 -10.88 14.34
CA SER A 145 -5.67 -12.10 14.42
C SER A 145 -5.93 -13.10 13.29
N SER A 146 -7.16 -13.16 12.76
CA SER A 146 -7.54 -14.01 11.62
C SER A 146 -6.85 -13.65 10.30
N LYS A 147 -6.29 -12.44 10.20
CA LYS A 147 -5.58 -11.92 9.01
C LYS A 147 -4.09 -11.74 9.26
N LEU A 148 -3.56 -12.26 10.36
CA LEU A 148 -2.13 -12.36 10.57
C LEU A 148 -1.55 -13.36 9.56
N LEU A 149 -0.58 -12.92 8.76
CA LEU A 149 0.18 -13.76 7.85
C LEU A 149 1.47 -14.23 8.53
N PRO A 150 1.69 -15.55 8.67
CA PRO A 150 2.95 -16.07 9.19
C PRO A 150 4.13 -15.61 8.33
N ILE A 151 5.22 -15.22 8.98
CA ILE A 151 6.49 -14.92 8.29
C ILE A 151 7.35 -16.19 8.34
N PRO A 152 7.52 -16.92 7.22
CA PRO A 152 8.27 -18.17 7.22
C PRO A 152 9.75 -17.95 7.60
N GLY A 153 10.34 -18.93 8.29
CA GLY A 153 11.77 -18.90 8.63
C GLY A 153 12.13 -18.07 9.87
N LYS A 154 11.13 -17.76 10.70
CA LYS A 154 11.34 -17.37 12.10
C LYS A 154 11.04 -18.52 13.04
#